data_AF-A0AA43QVH2-F1
#
_entry.id   AF-A0AA43QVH2-F1
#
_cell.length_a   1.000
_cell.length_b   1.000
_cell.length_c   1.000
_cell.angle_alpha   90.00
_cell.angle_beta   90.00
_cell.angle_gamma   90.00
#
_symmetry.space_group_name_H-M   'P 1'
#
loop_
_entity.id
_entity.type
_entity.pdbx_description
1 polymer ?
#
loop_
_entity_poly.entity_id
_entity_poly.type
_entity_poly.pdbx_seq_one_letter_code
_entity_poly.pdbx_strand_id
1 'polypeptide(L)'
;MCLRCLHRLSSNSLRPRSIPSPSSNAAATAPFSSTPSLPRANATITKKKPGAAPTPRPGPRTFSKKKKDITPANVRKPAIGERKALRKRVVLSNTNALEVQGLQDINEKNMMDEEMQGKVLGIPGEVVDRLRAVEAFKPAQGWGLYRRPAMLMRSETLEYAKMMDSMGTGSMRRVIVGERGSGKTTMLLQAMTLAFLKGWVVINIPEAQDLTIAQTAYSPVGTTLPTTYIQKTYTASLLRAIQRANPILETLHITQSLPQAQSSSTITTSPSSSSQQPTLPPSPPAQPPYPSSAPSAPPTPK
;
A
#
# COMPACT_ATOMS: atom_id res chain seq x y z
N MET A 1 12.43 26.99 12.60
CA MET A 1 13.01 27.19 11.26
C MET A 1 14.11 28.23 11.36
N CYS A 2 15.34 27.92 10.93
CA CYS A 2 16.50 28.81 11.10
C CYS A 2 16.65 29.80 9.92
N LEU A 3 16.76 31.09 10.25
CA LEU A 3 16.91 32.21 9.30
C LEU A 3 18.17 32.13 8.41
N ARG A 4 19.17 31.33 8.78
CA ARG A 4 20.37 31.10 7.95
C ARG A 4 20.12 30.29 6.67
N CYS A 5 18.99 29.59 6.56
CA CYS A 5 18.66 28.81 5.36
C CYS A 5 18.04 29.66 4.23
N LEU A 6 17.45 30.82 4.55
CA LEU A 6 16.79 31.69 3.57
C LEU A 6 17.76 32.59 2.79
N HIS A 7 18.95 32.87 3.34
CA HIS A 7 19.94 33.73 2.69
C HIS A 7 20.75 33.05 1.57
N ARG A 8 20.63 31.72 1.40
CA ARG A 8 21.37 30.97 0.37
C ARG A 8 20.62 30.80 -0.96
N LEU A 9 19.36 31.26 -1.03
CA LEU A 9 18.53 31.17 -2.23
C LEU A 9 18.53 32.46 -3.07
N SER A 10 19.15 33.55 -2.58
CA SER A 10 19.03 34.87 -3.21
C SER A 10 20.16 35.26 -4.17
N SER A 11 21.21 34.45 -4.33
CA SER A 11 22.40 34.84 -5.13
C SER A 11 22.68 34.02 -6.39
N ASN A 12 21.75 33.14 -6.83
CA ASN A 12 21.94 32.33 -8.04
C ASN A 12 20.75 32.40 -9.01
N SER A 13 20.21 33.60 -9.22
CA SER A 13 19.31 33.87 -10.35
C SER A 13 20.11 34.50 -11.50
N LEU A 14 19.88 33.99 -12.72
CA LEU A 14 20.36 34.49 -14.01
C LEU A 14 21.77 34.03 -14.47
N ARG A 15 21.92 32.77 -14.90
CA ARG A 15 22.72 32.40 -16.09
C ARG A 15 22.19 31.12 -16.78
N PRO A 16 22.19 31.07 -18.13
CA PRO A 16 21.77 29.90 -18.90
C PRO A 16 22.82 28.78 -18.80
N ARG A 17 22.40 27.55 -18.48
CA ARG A 17 23.30 26.41 -18.29
C ARG A 17 23.46 25.65 -19.61
N SER A 18 24.59 25.86 -20.27
CA SER A 18 25.11 25.01 -21.33
C SER A 18 25.54 23.65 -20.76
N ILE A 19 25.39 22.62 -21.60
CA ILE A 19 25.74 21.21 -21.34
C ILE A 19 27.26 21.05 -21.47
N PRO A 20 27.96 20.38 -20.54
CA PRO A 20 29.28 19.83 -20.80
C PRO A 20 29.28 18.30 -20.80
N SER A 21 29.87 17.77 -21.87
CA SER A 21 30.32 16.40 -22.13
C SER A 21 31.29 15.86 -21.05
N PRO A 22 31.33 14.54 -20.81
CA PRO A 22 32.29 13.94 -19.87
C PRO A 22 33.60 13.53 -20.55
N SER A 23 34.71 14.17 -20.18
CA SER A 23 36.07 13.69 -20.45
C SER A 23 36.86 13.56 -19.13
N SER A 24 37.22 12.31 -18.83
CA SER A 24 38.40 11.78 -18.13
C SER A 24 39.12 12.59 -17.03
N ASN A 25 39.37 11.86 -15.94
CA ASN A 25 40.49 11.94 -14.97
C ASN A 25 40.36 12.87 -13.77
N ALA A 26 40.04 12.27 -12.61
CA ALA A 26 40.97 12.15 -11.50
C ALA A 26 40.32 11.31 -10.38
N ALA A 27 40.89 10.13 -10.11
CA ALA A 27 40.49 9.26 -9.03
C ALA A 27 40.85 9.88 -7.67
N ALA A 28 39.85 10.35 -6.93
CA ALA A 28 39.97 10.60 -5.51
C ALA A 28 39.42 9.37 -4.75
N THR A 29 40.29 8.39 -4.54
CA THR A 29 40.01 7.22 -3.71
C THR A 29 39.99 7.62 -2.23
N ALA A 30 38.83 7.50 -1.59
CA ALA A 30 38.70 7.53 -0.14
C ALA A 30 39.11 6.15 0.43
N PRO A 31 40.04 6.05 1.38
CA PRO A 31 40.41 4.78 1.99
C PRO A 31 39.36 4.36 3.02
N PHE A 32 38.50 3.42 2.64
CA PHE A 32 37.81 2.56 3.60
C PHE A 32 38.80 1.51 4.11
N SER A 33 39.33 1.71 5.32
CA SER A 33 40.04 0.66 6.05
C SER A 33 39.46 0.55 7.45
N SER A 34 38.66 -0.51 7.65
CA SER A 34 38.21 -0.99 8.95
C SER A 34 39.12 -2.12 9.39
N THR A 35 40.21 -1.79 10.09
CA THR A 35 40.98 -2.78 10.85
C THR A 35 40.67 -2.65 12.34
N PRO A 36 40.29 -3.74 13.02
CA PRO A 36 40.08 -3.74 14.46
C PRO A 36 41.42 -3.61 15.19
N SER A 37 41.53 -2.62 16.07
CA SER A 37 42.66 -2.48 16.99
C SER A 37 42.64 -3.60 18.02
N LEU A 38 43.51 -4.60 17.83
CA LEU A 38 43.83 -5.59 18.86
C LEU A 38 44.56 -4.91 20.03
N PRO A 39 44.20 -5.21 21.29
CA PRO A 39 44.85 -4.64 22.45
C PRO A 39 46.27 -5.18 22.64
N ARG A 40 47.17 -4.24 22.92
CA ARG A 40 48.56 -4.38 23.35
C ARG A 40 48.75 -5.57 24.31
N ALA A 41 49.52 -6.55 23.85
CA ALA A 41 49.97 -7.68 24.66
C ALA A 41 50.80 -7.20 25.85
N ASN A 42 50.48 -7.73 27.02
CA ASN A 42 51.16 -7.46 28.29
C ASN A 42 52.59 -7.99 28.27
N ALA A 43 53.49 -7.17 28.78
CA ALA A 43 54.86 -7.52 29.11
C ALA A 43 54.92 -8.71 30.09
N THR A 44 55.86 -9.59 29.82
CA THR A 44 56.36 -10.63 30.70
C THR A 44 56.82 -10.04 32.05
N ILE A 45 56.64 -10.81 33.15
CA ILE A 45 57.69 -11.19 34.11
C ILE A 45 57.12 -11.70 35.46
N THR A 46 57.53 -12.94 35.78
CA THR A 46 57.70 -13.60 37.09
C THR A 46 56.52 -14.11 37.93
N LYS A 47 56.62 -15.41 38.22
CA LYS A 47 55.97 -16.18 39.29
C LYS A 47 56.39 -15.64 40.67
N LYS A 48 55.44 -15.38 41.58
CA LYS A 48 55.60 -15.51 43.04
C LYS A 48 54.27 -15.93 43.72
N LYS A 49 54.42 -16.94 44.59
CA LYS A 49 53.56 -17.62 45.61
C LYS A 49 52.06 -17.27 45.78
N PRO A 50 51.23 -18.28 46.16
CA PRO A 50 49.84 -18.08 46.56
C PRO A 50 49.77 -17.56 48.00
N GLY A 51 48.88 -16.59 48.24
CA GLY A 51 48.59 -16.09 49.59
C GLY A 51 48.95 -14.63 49.83
N ALA A 52 48.25 -13.71 49.15
CA ALA A 52 48.00 -12.36 49.62
C ALA A 52 46.93 -11.71 48.70
N ALA A 53 45.81 -11.29 49.26
CA ALA A 53 44.78 -10.57 48.52
C ALA A 53 45.32 -9.20 48.07
N PRO A 54 45.21 -8.81 46.78
CA PRO A 54 45.61 -7.49 46.35
C PRO A 54 44.56 -6.46 46.77
N THR A 55 44.96 -5.49 47.59
CA THR A 55 44.16 -4.30 47.91
C THR A 55 43.87 -3.51 46.63
N PRO A 56 42.61 -3.10 46.36
CA PRO A 56 42.27 -2.40 45.12
C PRO A 56 42.84 -0.98 45.15
N ARG A 57 43.72 -0.66 44.20
CA ARG A 57 44.20 0.71 43.99
C ARG A 57 43.05 1.59 43.48
N PRO A 58 42.79 2.77 44.07
CA PRO A 58 41.77 3.69 43.59
C PRO A 58 42.27 4.36 42.30
N GLY A 59 41.92 3.80 41.15
CA GLY A 59 42.06 4.49 39.86
C GLY A 59 41.11 5.69 39.79
N PRO A 60 41.44 6.75 39.03
CA PRO A 60 40.57 7.92 38.89
C PRO A 60 39.22 7.46 38.33
N ARG A 61 38.16 7.74 39.10
CA ARG A 61 36.77 7.40 38.78
C ARG A 61 36.35 8.07 37.48
N THR A 62 36.59 7.42 36.35
CA THR A 62 35.89 7.76 35.11
C THR A 62 34.46 7.25 35.27
N PHE A 63 33.51 8.18 35.40
CA PHE A 63 32.09 7.86 35.41
C PHE A 63 31.74 7.19 34.07
N SER A 64 31.75 5.86 34.02
CA SER A 64 31.07 5.15 32.95
C SER A 64 29.58 5.48 33.11
N LYS A 65 29.06 6.33 32.21
CA LYS A 65 27.62 6.52 32.10
C LYS A 65 27.08 5.15 31.73
N LYS A 66 26.52 4.42 32.71
CA LYS A 66 25.66 3.26 32.43
C LYS A 66 24.68 3.79 31.39
N LYS A 67 24.75 3.27 30.17
CA LYS A 67 23.73 3.53 29.16
C LYS A 67 22.44 3.08 29.82
N LYS A 68 21.64 4.04 30.29
CA LYS A 68 20.28 3.77 30.72
C LYS A 68 19.67 3.14 29.48
N ASP A 69 19.31 1.87 29.60
CA ASP A 69 18.63 1.17 28.52
C ASP A 69 17.27 1.85 28.43
N ILE A 70 17.20 2.92 27.62
CA ILE A 70 15.96 3.55 27.23
C ILE A 70 15.35 2.59 26.21
N THR A 71 15.04 1.38 26.66
CA THR A 71 14.04 0.58 26.00
C THR A 71 12.74 1.32 26.29
N PRO A 72 12.05 1.89 25.27
CA PRO A 72 10.73 2.46 25.51
C PRO A 72 9.83 1.29 25.90
N ALA A 73 9.68 1.05 27.19
CA ALA A 73 9.04 -0.13 27.77
C ALA A 73 7.54 -0.26 27.41
N ASN A 74 7.00 0.70 26.66
CA ASN A 74 5.57 0.78 26.37
C ASN A 74 5.24 1.16 24.91
N VAL A 75 6.17 0.99 23.96
CA VAL A 75 5.83 1.14 22.53
C VAL A 75 5.55 -0.24 21.96
N ARG A 76 4.25 -0.53 21.74
CA ARG A 76 3.83 -1.76 21.06
C ARG A 76 4.54 -1.86 19.71
N LYS A 77 5.23 -2.97 19.48
CA LYS A 77 5.86 -3.23 18.20
C LYS A 77 4.75 -3.35 17.15
N PRO A 78 4.89 -2.72 15.97
CA PRO A 78 3.89 -2.83 14.93
C PRO A 78 3.73 -4.28 14.47
N ALA A 79 2.52 -4.66 14.11
CA ALA A 79 2.21 -5.99 13.64
C ALA A 79 2.92 -6.32 12.31
N ILE A 80 3.07 -7.61 12.01
CA ILE A 80 3.66 -8.07 10.76
C ILE A 80 2.86 -7.48 9.59
N GLY A 81 3.53 -6.76 8.70
CA GLY A 81 2.90 -6.12 7.54
C GLY A 81 2.32 -4.72 7.78
N GLU A 82 2.13 -4.27 9.02
CA GLU A 82 1.53 -2.96 9.34
C GLU A 82 2.31 -1.81 8.72
N ARG A 83 3.64 -1.84 8.82
CA ARG A 83 4.52 -0.82 8.21
C ARG A 83 4.40 -0.78 6.68
N LYS A 84 4.23 -1.93 6.04
CA LYS A 84 4.08 -2.02 4.57
C LYS A 84 2.69 -1.52 4.15
N ALA A 85 1.65 -1.91 4.90
CA ALA A 85 0.29 -1.43 4.71
C ALA A 85 0.20 0.10 4.85
N LEU A 86 0.83 0.69 5.88
CA LEU A 86 0.86 2.14 6.06
C LEU A 86 1.50 2.89 4.88
N ARG A 87 2.57 2.34 4.28
CA ARG A 87 3.24 2.93 3.11
C ARG A 87 2.45 2.77 1.81
N LYS A 88 1.70 1.67 1.66
CA LYS A 88 0.86 1.39 0.48
C LYS A 88 -0.56 1.95 0.60
N ARG A 89 -0.99 2.37 1.80
CA ARG A 89 -2.34 2.89 2.05
C ARG A 89 -2.60 4.13 1.20
N VAL A 90 -3.71 4.12 0.48
CA VAL A 90 -4.23 5.30 -0.22
C VAL A 90 -5.39 5.89 0.56
N VAL A 91 -5.34 7.20 0.80
CA VAL A 91 -6.45 7.97 1.37
C VAL A 91 -7.19 8.63 0.22
N LEU A 92 -8.48 8.35 0.07
CA LEU A 92 -9.30 8.78 -1.08
C LEU A 92 -10.28 9.91 -0.75
N SER A 93 -10.49 10.19 0.53
CA SER A 93 -11.41 11.24 0.98
C SER A 93 -10.78 12.00 2.15
N ASN A 94 -10.96 13.31 2.14
CA ASN A 94 -10.57 14.19 3.22
C ASN A 94 -11.77 15.03 3.67
N THR A 95 -12.24 14.80 4.89
CA THR A 95 -13.37 15.53 5.47
C THR A 95 -13.05 17.00 5.72
N ASN A 96 -11.78 17.35 5.88
CA ASN A 96 -11.35 18.72 6.14
C ASN A 96 -11.23 19.56 4.86
N ALA A 97 -11.22 18.93 3.68
CA ALA A 97 -11.19 19.63 2.41
C ALA A 97 -12.56 20.22 2.08
N LEU A 98 -12.56 21.38 1.42
CA LEU A 98 -13.78 22.04 0.94
C LEU A 98 -14.44 21.22 -0.17
N GLU A 99 -15.77 21.22 -0.18
CA GLU A 99 -16.54 20.65 -1.28
C GLU A 99 -16.56 21.63 -2.46
N VAL A 100 -16.21 21.14 -3.64
CA VAL A 100 -16.27 21.93 -4.87
C VAL A 100 -17.72 21.91 -5.35
N GLN A 101 -18.39 23.06 -5.25
CA GLN A 101 -19.77 23.22 -5.73
C GLN A 101 -19.81 23.07 -7.25
N GLY A 102 -20.79 22.30 -7.76
CA GLY A 102 -20.96 22.09 -9.20
C GLY A 102 -19.97 21.12 -9.85
N LEU A 103 -19.18 20.37 -9.07
CA LEU A 103 -18.32 19.32 -9.61
C LEU A 103 -19.18 18.19 -10.20
N GLN A 104 -19.17 18.09 -11.52
CA GLN A 104 -19.89 17.06 -12.24
C GLN A 104 -19.17 15.72 -12.16
N ASP A 105 -19.92 14.64 -11.99
CA ASP A 105 -19.37 13.28 -12.00
C ASP A 105 -19.22 12.75 -13.44
N ILE A 106 -18.25 11.85 -13.62
CA ILE A 106 -17.94 11.22 -14.90
C ILE A 106 -19.06 10.23 -15.24
N ASN A 107 -19.60 10.37 -16.45
CA ASN A 107 -20.52 9.44 -17.08
C ASN A 107 -19.97 9.01 -18.45
N GLU A 108 -20.53 7.95 -19.03
CA GLU A 108 -20.12 7.43 -20.34
C GLU A 108 -20.14 8.48 -21.45
N LYS A 109 -21.19 9.30 -21.48
CA LYS A 109 -21.40 10.36 -22.48
C LYS A 109 -20.44 11.54 -22.26
N ASN A 110 -20.43 12.05 -21.03
CA ASN A 110 -19.61 13.20 -20.62
C ASN A 110 -18.10 13.00 -20.89
N MET A 111 -17.61 11.77 -20.84
CA MET A 111 -16.19 11.50 -21.04
C MET A 111 -15.76 11.60 -22.50
N MET A 112 -16.69 11.61 -23.47
CA MET A 112 -16.40 11.70 -24.91
C MET A 112 -16.53 13.13 -25.44
N ASP A 113 -17.26 13.98 -24.72
CA ASP A 113 -17.57 15.33 -25.14
C ASP A 113 -16.33 16.23 -25.12
N GLU A 114 -16.06 16.89 -26.25
CA GLU A 114 -14.94 17.82 -26.38
C GLU A 114 -15.09 19.04 -25.48
N GLU A 115 -16.33 19.40 -25.13
CA GLU A 115 -16.62 20.48 -24.18
C GLU A 115 -16.11 20.20 -22.75
N MET A 116 -15.88 18.93 -22.43
CA MET A 116 -15.33 18.53 -21.14
C MET A 116 -13.81 18.57 -21.11
N GLN A 117 -13.14 18.83 -22.25
CA GLN A 117 -11.70 19.02 -22.30
C GLN A 117 -11.26 20.15 -21.37
N GLY A 118 -10.26 19.88 -20.54
CA GLY A 118 -9.72 20.84 -19.57
C GLY A 118 -10.55 21.00 -18.30
N LYS A 119 -11.71 20.35 -18.18
CA LYS A 119 -12.52 20.36 -16.96
C LYS A 119 -12.13 19.21 -16.03
N VAL A 120 -12.32 19.45 -14.73
CA VAL A 120 -12.14 18.44 -13.69
C VAL A 120 -13.49 17.78 -13.43
N LEU A 121 -13.51 16.45 -13.49
CA LEU A 121 -14.72 15.65 -13.24
C LEU A 121 -14.50 14.71 -12.05
N GLY A 122 -15.54 14.52 -11.25
CA GLY A 122 -15.55 13.60 -10.11
C GLY A 122 -15.69 12.15 -10.54
N ILE A 123 -15.01 11.23 -9.85
CA ILE A 123 -15.23 9.79 -10.07
C ILE A 123 -16.46 9.37 -9.25
N PRO A 124 -17.48 8.71 -9.85
CA PRO A 124 -18.63 8.23 -9.11
C PRO A 124 -18.22 7.18 -8.07
N GLY A 125 -18.86 7.21 -6.89
CA GLY A 125 -18.47 6.41 -5.72
C GLY A 125 -18.41 4.90 -6.00
N GLU A 126 -19.35 4.37 -6.79
CA GLU A 126 -19.36 2.95 -7.17
C GLU A 126 -18.10 2.55 -7.94
N VAL A 127 -17.66 3.39 -8.88
CA VAL A 127 -16.46 3.14 -9.68
C VAL A 127 -15.20 3.32 -8.82
N VAL A 128 -15.22 4.22 -7.83
CA VAL A 128 -14.11 4.37 -6.87
C VAL A 128 -13.87 3.06 -6.10
N ASP A 129 -14.92 2.38 -5.65
CA ASP A 129 -14.77 1.12 -4.93
C ASP A 129 -14.23 0.00 -5.84
N ARG A 130 -14.67 -0.04 -7.11
CA ARG A 130 -14.13 -0.97 -8.12
C ARG A 130 -12.65 -0.69 -8.40
N LEU A 131 -12.28 0.58 -8.62
CA LEU A 131 -10.89 1.01 -8.81
C LEU A 131 -10.01 0.72 -7.59
N ARG A 132 -10.57 0.82 -6.38
CA ARG A 132 -9.88 0.43 -5.14
C ARG A 132 -9.63 -1.07 -5.09
N ALA A 133 -10.60 -1.89 -5.51
CA ALA A 133 -10.46 -3.35 -5.54
C ALA A 133 -9.33 -3.81 -6.48
N VAL A 134 -9.11 -3.12 -7.62
CA VAL A 134 -8.00 -3.43 -8.56
C VAL A 134 -6.70 -2.67 -8.27
N GLU A 135 -6.58 -2.03 -7.10
CA GLU A 135 -5.39 -1.26 -6.69
C GLU A 135 -4.95 -0.21 -7.73
N ALA A 136 -5.92 0.42 -8.41
CA ALA A 136 -5.65 1.43 -9.44
C ALA A 136 -5.05 2.71 -8.85
N PHE A 137 -5.48 3.08 -7.64
CA PHE A 137 -4.97 4.25 -6.95
C PHE A 137 -3.58 4.00 -6.36
N LYS A 138 -2.68 4.97 -6.52
CA LYS A 138 -1.32 4.93 -5.98
C LYS A 138 -1.12 5.96 -4.88
N PRO A 139 -0.31 5.67 -3.84
CA PRO A 139 -0.09 6.59 -2.73
C PRO A 139 0.61 7.89 -3.15
N ALA A 140 1.40 7.87 -4.23
CA ALA A 140 2.13 9.05 -4.74
C ALA A 140 1.24 10.10 -5.46
N GLN A 141 -0.03 9.79 -5.72
CA GLN A 141 -0.93 10.64 -6.53
C GLN A 141 -1.66 11.72 -5.72
N GLY A 142 -1.66 11.66 -4.39
CA GLY A 142 -2.19 12.76 -3.56
C GLY A 142 -3.72 12.86 -3.46
N TRP A 143 -4.47 11.77 -3.64
CA TRP A 143 -5.94 11.77 -3.58
C TRP A 143 -6.54 12.31 -2.27
N GLY A 144 -5.82 12.16 -1.16
CA GLY A 144 -6.24 12.64 0.16
C GLY A 144 -6.20 14.15 0.34
N LEU A 145 -5.83 14.92 -0.68
CA LEU A 145 -5.90 16.39 -0.66
C LEU A 145 -7.33 16.90 -0.83
N TYR A 146 -8.20 16.14 -1.50
CA TYR A 146 -9.55 16.55 -1.86
C TYR A 146 -10.61 15.76 -1.10
N ARG A 147 -11.85 16.29 -1.10
CA ARG A 147 -13.00 15.65 -0.46
C ARG A 147 -13.39 14.34 -1.16
N ARG A 148 -13.39 14.35 -2.49
CA ARG A 148 -13.66 13.19 -3.37
C ARG A 148 -12.58 13.08 -4.47
N PRO A 149 -12.28 11.88 -4.98
CA PRO A 149 -11.32 11.71 -6.06
C PRO A 149 -11.90 12.30 -7.36
N ALA A 150 -11.12 13.17 -8.00
CA ALA A 150 -11.48 13.83 -9.25
C ALA A 150 -10.31 13.82 -10.23
N MET A 151 -10.60 13.88 -11.53
CA MET A 151 -9.61 13.77 -12.59
C MET A 151 -9.79 14.88 -13.62
N LEU A 152 -8.67 15.34 -14.18
CA LEU A 152 -8.66 16.30 -15.29
C LEU A 152 -8.85 15.58 -16.62
N MET A 153 -9.84 16.02 -17.39
CA MET A 153 -10.03 15.58 -18.77
C MET A 153 -9.02 16.24 -19.69
N ARG A 154 -8.13 15.44 -20.30
CA ARG A 154 -7.14 15.92 -21.26
C ARG A 154 -7.55 15.58 -22.69
N SER A 155 -6.90 16.22 -23.66
CA SER A 155 -6.94 15.85 -25.08
C SER A 155 -6.69 14.36 -25.29
N GLU A 156 -5.63 13.83 -24.65
CA GLU A 156 -5.25 12.43 -24.83
C GLU A 156 -6.27 11.48 -24.22
N THR A 157 -6.90 11.88 -23.12
CA THR A 157 -7.98 11.09 -22.47
C THR A 157 -9.18 10.99 -23.41
N LEU A 158 -9.57 12.08 -24.06
CA LEU A 158 -10.68 12.12 -25.02
C LEU A 158 -10.39 11.27 -26.25
N GLU A 159 -9.19 11.41 -26.82
CA GLU A 159 -8.74 10.59 -27.94
C GLU A 159 -8.78 9.11 -27.59
N TYR A 160 -8.26 8.74 -26.42
CA TYR A 160 -8.28 7.35 -25.96
C TYR A 160 -9.70 6.83 -25.70
N ALA A 161 -10.59 7.69 -25.19
CA ALA A 161 -11.98 7.36 -24.95
C ALA A 161 -12.72 7.07 -26.27
N LYS A 162 -12.51 7.91 -27.30
CA LYS A 162 -13.03 7.70 -28.67
C LYS A 162 -12.48 6.41 -29.29
N MET A 163 -11.19 6.13 -29.09
CA MET A 163 -10.58 4.87 -29.52
C MET A 163 -11.23 3.66 -28.85
N MET A 164 -11.49 3.69 -27.55
CA MET A 164 -12.20 2.61 -26.85
C MET A 164 -13.65 2.44 -27.31
N ASP A 165 -14.28 3.48 -27.85
CA ASP A 165 -15.66 3.41 -28.35
C ASP A 165 -15.74 2.87 -29.78
N SER A 166 -14.81 3.28 -30.65
CA SER A 166 -14.66 2.67 -31.98
C SER A 166 -14.32 1.18 -31.95
N MET A 167 -13.91 0.66 -30.79
CA MET A 167 -13.69 -0.77 -30.59
C MET A 167 -15.02 -1.49 -30.41
N GLY A 168 -15.51 -2.08 -31.50
CA GLY A 168 -16.56 -3.10 -31.46
C GLY A 168 -15.98 -4.45 -31.04
N THR A 169 -15.93 -5.40 -31.98
CA THR A 169 -15.45 -6.78 -31.75
C THR A 169 -13.93 -6.96 -31.86
N GLY A 170 -13.18 -5.90 -32.17
CA GLY A 170 -11.73 -5.96 -32.38
C GLY A 170 -10.89 -5.85 -31.10
N SER A 171 -9.62 -6.27 -31.18
CA SER A 171 -8.63 -6.11 -30.09
C SER A 171 -7.66 -4.95 -30.38
N MET A 172 -7.50 -4.02 -29.44
CA MET A 172 -6.48 -2.97 -29.53
C MET A 172 -5.39 -3.20 -28.48
N ARG A 173 -4.13 -3.07 -28.89
CA ARG A 173 -2.96 -3.16 -28.01
C ARG A 173 -2.17 -1.87 -28.10
N ARG A 174 -2.00 -1.18 -26.97
CA ARG A 174 -1.30 0.11 -26.90
C ARG A 174 -0.38 0.14 -25.69
N VAL A 175 0.72 0.88 -25.84
CA VAL A 175 1.70 1.14 -24.77
C VAL A 175 1.70 2.64 -24.50
N ILE A 176 1.44 3.02 -23.25
CA ILE A 176 1.44 4.41 -22.82
C ILE A 176 2.85 4.81 -22.43
N VAL A 177 3.44 5.77 -23.15
CA VAL A 177 4.81 6.27 -22.92
C VAL A 177 4.75 7.75 -22.55
N GLY A 178 5.78 8.23 -21.83
CA GLY A 178 5.90 9.63 -21.45
C GLY A 178 6.93 9.83 -20.34
N GLU A 179 7.27 11.07 -20.05
CA GLU A 179 8.27 11.44 -19.06
C GLU A 179 7.85 11.10 -17.61
N ARG A 180 8.79 11.19 -16.67
CA ARG A 180 8.50 10.97 -15.25
C ARG A 180 7.50 12.02 -14.76
N GLY A 181 6.40 11.56 -14.16
CA GLY A 181 5.36 12.47 -13.66
C GLY A 181 4.36 12.95 -14.71
N SER A 182 4.44 12.50 -15.97
CA SER A 182 3.52 12.91 -17.04
C SER A 182 2.06 12.43 -16.87
N GLY A 183 1.74 11.68 -15.81
CA GLY A 183 0.38 11.21 -15.54
C GLY A 183 0.00 9.87 -16.19
N LYS A 184 0.96 9.08 -16.68
CA LYS A 184 0.71 7.75 -17.30
C LYS A 184 -0.22 6.85 -16.47
N THR A 185 0.05 6.73 -15.17
CA THR A 185 -0.78 5.91 -14.26
C THR A 185 -2.18 6.48 -14.11
N THR A 186 -2.33 7.81 -14.14
CA THR A 186 -3.65 8.46 -14.09
C THR A 186 -4.41 8.26 -15.41
N MET A 187 -3.72 8.26 -16.55
CA MET A 187 -4.34 7.94 -17.84
C MET A 187 -4.87 6.51 -17.89
N LEU A 188 -4.11 5.54 -17.36
CA LEU A 188 -4.59 4.16 -17.19
C LEU A 188 -5.80 4.08 -16.25
N LEU A 189 -5.80 4.87 -15.17
CA LEU A 189 -6.93 4.96 -14.23
C LEU A 189 -8.18 5.52 -14.93
N GLN A 190 -8.04 6.55 -15.76
CA GLN A 190 -9.13 7.10 -16.57
C GLN A 190 -9.68 6.05 -17.54
N ALA A 191 -8.80 5.29 -18.20
CA ALA A 191 -9.20 4.18 -19.07
C ALA A 191 -9.99 3.09 -18.32
N MET A 192 -9.54 2.70 -17.13
CA MET A 192 -10.28 1.74 -16.29
C MET A 192 -11.62 2.30 -15.83
N THR A 193 -11.69 3.59 -15.51
CA THR A 193 -12.94 4.27 -15.14
C THR A 193 -13.96 4.17 -16.28
N LEU A 194 -13.52 4.46 -17.51
CA LEU A 194 -14.33 4.30 -18.71
C LEU A 194 -14.80 2.86 -18.94
N ALA A 195 -13.89 1.91 -18.80
CA ALA A 195 -14.22 0.50 -18.94
C ALA A 195 -15.28 0.06 -17.92
N PHE A 196 -15.17 0.49 -16.65
CA PHE A 196 -16.18 0.18 -15.63
C PHE A 196 -17.53 0.83 -15.87
N LEU A 197 -17.55 2.04 -16.43
CA LEU A 197 -18.79 2.72 -16.79
C LEU A 197 -19.50 1.94 -17.90
N LYS A 198 -18.79 1.61 -18.99
CA LYS A 198 -19.30 0.81 -20.12
C LYS A 198 -19.64 -0.65 -19.79
N GLY A 199 -19.47 -1.07 -18.54
CA GLY A 199 -19.72 -2.44 -18.12
C GLY A 199 -18.72 -3.47 -18.69
N TRP A 200 -17.46 -3.08 -18.89
CA TRP A 200 -16.41 -4.00 -19.32
C TRP A 200 -15.78 -4.71 -18.11
N VAL A 201 -15.26 -5.91 -18.36
CA VAL A 201 -14.44 -6.64 -17.38
C VAL A 201 -13.02 -6.05 -17.39
N VAL A 202 -12.60 -5.50 -16.26
CA VAL A 202 -11.27 -4.89 -16.09
C VAL A 202 -10.36 -5.84 -15.33
N ILE A 203 -9.21 -6.15 -15.94
CA ILE A 203 -8.13 -6.91 -15.33
C ILE A 203 -6.90 -6.00 -15.26
N ASN A 204 -6.49 -5.61 -14.06
CA ASN A 204 -5.35 -4.74 -13.84
C ASN A 204 -4.26 -5.44 -13.03
N ILE A 205 -3.02 -5.30 -13.50
CA ILE A 205 -1.80 -5.73 -12.81
C ILE A 205 -1.13 -4.46 -12.27
N PRO A 206 -1.30 -4.11 -10.99
CA PRO A 206 -0.97 -2.79 -10.48
C PRO A 206 0.54 -2.50 -10.46
N GLU A 207 1.37 -3.49 -10.14
CA GLU A 207 2.83 -3.37 -10.05
C GLU A 207 3.48 -4.58 -10.72
N ALA A 208 3.92 -4.41 -11.97
CA ALA A 208 4.57 -5.50 -12.72
C ALA A 208 5.89 -5.95 -12.08
N GLN A 209 6.54 -5.08 -11.30
CA GLN A 209 7.76 -5.40 -10.57
C GLN A 209 7.57 -6.50 -9.52
N ASP A 210 6.36 -6.64 -8.96
CA ASP A 210 6.08 -7.65 -7.92
C ASP A 210 6.18 -9.07 -8.51
N LEU A 211 6.01 -9.22 -9.84
CA LEU A 211 6.17 -10.48 -10.57
C LEU A 211 7.64 -10.82 -10.87
N THR A 212 8.53 -9.82 -10.93
CA THR A 212 9.92 -10.00 -11.40
C THR A 212 10.96 -10.01 -10.28
N ILE A 213 10.68 -9.38 -9.12
CA ILE A 213 11.64 -9.25 -8.01
C ILE A 213 11.77 -10.54 -7.17
N ALA A 214 11.24 -11.69 -7.63
CA ALA A 214 11.29 -12.97 -6.94
C ALA A 214 10.84 -12.91 -5.46
N GLN A 215 9.90 -12.00 -5.14
CA GLN A 215 9.33 -11.89 -3.78
C GLN A 215 8.22 -12.90 -3.52
N THR A 216 7.57 -13.38 -4.58
CA THR A 216 6.48 -14.36 -4.54
C THR A 216 7.03 -15.75 -4.86
N ALA A 217 6.44 -16.77 -4.23
CA ALA A 217 6.79 -18.16 -4.54
C ALA A 217 6.34 -18.51 -5.97
N TYR A 218 7.26 -19.07 -6.75
CA TYR A 218 7.02 -19.53 -8.11
C TYR A 218 7.39 -21.02 -8.25
N SER A 219 6.66 -21.73 -9.12
CA SER A 219 6.90 -23.15 -9.39
C SER A 219 6.82 -23.42 -10.90
N PRO A 220 7.66 -24.30 -11.46
CA PRO A 220 7.58 -24.66 -12.87
C PRO A 220 6.26 -25.38 -13.19
N VAL A 221 5.76 -25.19 -14.41
CA VAL A 221 4.54 -25.84 -14.91
C VAL A 221 4.91 -26.94 -15.87
N GLY A 222 4.64 -28.19 -15.45
CA GLY A 222 4.89 -29.35 -16.28
C GLY A 222 6.31 -29.41 -16.85
N THR A 223 6.44 -30.07 -18.00
CA THR A 223 7.69 -30.28 -18.73
C THR A 223 7.62 -29.63 -20.11
N THR A 224 7.05 -28.43 -20.22
CA THR A 224 7.02 -27.69 -21.50
C THR A 224 8.35 -26.98 -21.75
N LEU A 225 8.81 -26.95 -23.00
CA LEU A 225 9.94 -26.14 -23.46
C LEU A 225 9.40 -24.95 -24.26
N PRO A 226 9.67 -23.68 -23.86
CA PRO A 226 10.43 -23.22 -22.71
C PRO A 226 9.72 -23.45 -21.36
N THR A 227 10.51 -23.62 -20.30
CA THR A 227 10.01 -23.82 -18.93
C THR A 227 9.23 -22.59 -18.48
N THR A 228 7.92 -22.74 -18.28
CA THR A 228 7.05 -21.69 -17.75
C THR A 228 6.93 -21.82 -16.23
N TYR A 229 6.78 -20.70 -15.53
CA TYR A 229 6.65 -20.65 -14.07
C TYR A 229 5.33 -20.01 -13.68
N ILE A 230 4.63 -20.59 -12.71
CA ILE A 230 3.40 -20.05 -12.12
C ILE A 230 3.68 -19.49 -10.73
N GLN A 231 3.07 -18.34 -10.43
CA GLN A 231 3.06 -17.71 -9.10
C GLN A 231 1.69 -17.83 -8.45
N LYS A 232 1.39 -18.99 -7.84
CA LYS A 232 0.05 -19.32 -7.30
C LYS A 232 -0.48 -18.27 -6.32
N THR A 233 0.37 -17.79 -5.42
CA THR A 233 0.00 -16.80 -4.39
C THR A 233 -0.42 -15.47 -4.99
N TYR A 234 0.30 -15.00 -6.01
CA TYR A 234 -0.03 -13.76 -6.71
C TYR A 234 -1.31 -13.93 -7.53
N THR A 235 -1.42 -15.01 -8.30
CA THR A 235 -2.60 -15.31 -9.11
C THR A 235 -3.86 -15.40 -8.26
N ALA A 236 -3.82 -16.03 -7.08
CA ALA A 236 -4.95 -16.08 -6.17
C ALA A 236 -5.38 -14.69 -5.67
N SER A 237 -4.42 -13.81 -5.37
CA SER A 237 -4.73 -12.42 -4.98
C SER A 237 -5.32 -11.62 -6.14
N LEU A 238 -4.77 -11.78 -7.34
CA LEU A 238 -5.26 -11.14 -8.56
C LEU A 238 -6.69 -11.57 -8.89
N LEU A 239 -6.99 -12.87 -8.84
CA LEU A 239 -8.34 -13.40 -9.08
C LEU A 239 -9.36 -12.87 -8.08
N ARG A 240 -8.98 -12.76 -6.79
CA ARG A 240 -9.84 -12.13 -5.77
C ARG A 240 -10.12 -10.66 -6.07
N ALA A 241 -9.13 -9.92 -6.57
CA ALA A 241 -9.31 -8.53 -6.98
C ALA A 241 -10.25 -8.42 -8.20
N ILE A 242 -10.06 -9.28 -9.20
CA ILE A 242 -10.92 -9.34 -10.40
C ILE A 242 -12.37 -9.65 -10.02
N GLN A 243 -12.59 -10.64 -9.14
CA GLN A 243 -13.94 -11.01 -8.68
C GLN A 243 -14.64 -9.84 -7.97
N ARG A 244 -13.94 -9.13 -7.07
CA ARG A 244 -14.52 -8.00 -6.32
C ARG A 244 -14.79 -6.77 -7.20
N ALA A 245 -13.98 -6.54 -8.22
CA ALA A 245 -14.08 -5.35 -9.06
C ALA A 245 -15.14 -5.47 -10.15
N ASN A 246 -15.45 -6.70 -10.60
CA ASN A 246 -16.27 -6.95 -11.77
C ASN A 246 -17.54 -7.75 -11.39
N PRO A 247 -18.63 -7.06 -10.99
CA PRO A 247 -19.90 -7.74 -10.69
C PRO A 247 -20.53 -8.42 -11.92
N ILE A 248 -20.14 -7.98 -13.11
CA ILE A 248 -20.63 -8.47 -14.41
C ILE A 248 -20.26 -9.95 -14.64
N LEU A 249 -19.27 -10.47 -13.91
CA LEU A 249 -18.90 -11.88 -14.01
C LEU A 249 -20.02 -12.84 -13.57
N GLU A 250 -20.97 -12.37 -12.76
CA GLU A 250 -22.11 -13.17 -12.30
C GLU A 250 -23.11 -13.47 -13.42
N THR A 251 -23.16 -12.65 -14.47
CA THR A 251 -24.07 -12.84 -15.61
C THR A 251 -23.49 -13.75 -16.69
N LEU A 252 -22.20 -14.08 -16.62
CA LEU A 252 -21.51 -14.88 -17.62
C LEU A 252 -21.68 -16.37 -17.33
N HIS A 253 -22.11 -17.11 -18.35
CA HIS A 253 -22.23 -18.57 -18.28
C HIS A 253 -20.95 -19.25 -18.79
N ILE A 254 -20.62 -20.40 -18.17
CA ILE A 254 -19.46 -21.19 -18.56
C ILE A 254 -19.81 -22.02 -19.79
N THR A 255 -19.13 -21.77 -20.92
CA THR A 255 -19.36 -22.51 -22.17
C THR A 255 -18.57 -23.82 -22.23
N GLN A 256 -17.40 -23.88 -21.59
CA GLN A 256 -16.50 -25.03 -21.65
C GLN A 256 -16.40 -25.70 -20.28
N SER A 257 -16.65 -27.00 -20.23
CA SER A 257 -16.51 -27.78 -19.00
C SER A 257 -15.04 -27.85 -18.58
N LEU A 258 -14.73 -27.37 -17.38
CA LEU A 258 -13.39 -27.48 -16.81
C LEU A 258 -13.19 -28.90 -16.24
N PRO A 259 -12.13 -29.63 -16.65
CA PRO A 259 -11.81 -30.92 -16.05
C PRO A 259 -11.42 -30.72 -14.58
N GLN A 260 -12.30 -31.14 -13.67
CA GLN A 260 -12.14 -31.21 -12.21
C GLN A 260 -11.78 -29.90 -11.47
N ALA A 261 -12.83 -29.15 -11.12
CA ALA A 261 -13.01 -28.73 -9.73
C ALA A 261 -14.18 -29.54 -9.14
N GLN A 262 -13.96 -30.84 -8.92
CA GLN A 262 -14.92 -31.66 -8.18
C GLN A 262 -14.78 -31.37 -6.68
N SER A 263 -15.50 -30.35 -6.22
CA SER A 263 -16.29 -30.38 -4.98
C SER A 263 -17.06 -29.07 -4.82
N SER A 264 -18.39 -29.20 -4.84
CA SER A 264 -19.42 -28.28 -4.31
C SER A 264 -19.53 -26.86 -4.91
N SER A 265 -20.42 -26.77 -5.91
CA SER A 265 -21.61 -25.88 -5.94
C SER A 265 -21.52 -24.46 -5.35
N THR A 266 -21.85 -23.49 -6.22
CA THR A 266 -22.31 -22.13 -5.92
C THR A 266 -21.24 -21.19 -5.34
N ILE A 267 -20.83 -20.19 -6.13
CA ILE A 267 -20.01 -19.05 -5.66
C ILE A 267 -20.93 -18.15 -4.81
N THR A 268 -21.30 -18.59 -3.62
CA THR A 268 -21.91 -17.76 -2.59
C THR A 268 -21.59 -18.38 -1.23
N THR A 269 -20.93 -17.57 -0.38
CA THR A 269 -20.74 -17.79 1.07
C THR A 269 -20.02 -19.07 1.52
N SER A 270 -18.71 -18.94 1.79
CA SER A 270 -18.09 -19.69 2.89
C SER A 270 -17.86 -18.75 4.09
N PRO A 271 -18.58 -18.95 5.21
CA PRO A 271 -18.28 -18.27 6.46
C PRO A 271 -17.03 -18.89 7.12
N SER A 272 -16.34 -18.03 7.84
CA SER A 272 -15.17 -18.28 8.69
C SER A 272 -15.15 -19.64 9.40
N SER A 273 -14.10 -20.43 9.17
CA SER A 273 -13.71 -21.54 10.03
C SER A 273 -13.07 -21.01 11.31
N SER A 274 -13.88 -20.78 12.34
CA SER A 274 -13.45 -20.65 13.73
C SER A 274 -13.63 -21.99 14.45
N SER A 275 -12.53 -22.58 14.88
CA SER A 275 -12.44 -23.59 15.95
C SER A 275 -10.98 -23.50 16.42
N GLN A 276 -10.67 -23.14 17.66
CA GLN A 276 -11.04 -23.86 18.88
C GLN A 276 -11.17 -22.89 20.07
N GLN A 277 -12.20 -23.09 20.89
CA GLN A 277 -12.14 -22.78 22.32
C GLN A 277 -12.93 -23.86 23.10
N PRO A 278 -12.46 -24.31 24.28
CA PRO A 278 -13.03 -25.47 24.97
C PRO A 278 -14.35 -25.14 25.68
N THR A 279 -15.27 -26.09 25.63
CA THR A 279 -16.61 -26.06 26.21
C THR A 279 -16.61 -26.01 27.74
N LEU A 280 -17.35 -25.06 28.32
CA LEU A 280 -17.81 -25.07 29.73
C LEU A 280 -19.16 -25.82 29.83
N PRO A 281 -19.47 -26.48 30.96
CA PRO A 281 -20.70 -27.27 31.12
C PRO A 281 -21.95 -26.37 31.29
N PRO A 282 -23.15 -26.90 30.94
CA PRO A 282 -24.39 -26.12 30.92
C PRO A 282 -24.94 -25.82 32.33
N SER A 283 -25.39 -24.59 32.51
CA SER A 283 -26.06 -24.09 33.71
C SER A 283 -27.51 -24.58 33.84
N PRO A 284 -28.03 -24.74 35.07
CA PRO A 284 -29.38 -25.26 35.32
C PRO A 284 -30.51 -24.27 34.98
N PRO A 285 -31.74 -24.76 34.75
CA PRO A 285 -32.86 -23.96 34.24
C PRO A 285 -33.38 -22.92 35.24
N ALA A 286 -33.81 -21.79 34.69
CA ALA A 286 -34.28 -20.59 35.39
C ALA A 286 -35.51 -20.83 36.26
N GLN A 287 -35.49 -20.29 37.49
CA GLN A 287 -36.67 -20.19 38.36
C GLN A 287 -37.58 -19.02 37.92
N PRO A 288 -38.90 -19.13 38.17
CA PRO A 288 -39.86 -18.07 37.82
C PRO A 288 -39.68 -16.81 38.70
N PRO A 289 -40.11 -15.63 38.20
CA PRO A 289 -39.86 -14.35 38.86
C PRO A 289 -40.69 -14.16 40.13
N TYR A 290 -40.04 -13.73 41.21
CA TYR A 290 -40.70 -13.23 42.42
C TYR A 290 -41.42 -11.89 42.15
N PRO A 291 -42.56 -11.61 42.82
CA PRO A 291 -43.31 -10.38 42.63
C PRO A 291 -42.56 -9.16 43.19
N SER A 292 -42.57 -8.10 42.38
CA SER A 292 -42.05 -6.77 42.68
C SER A 292 -42.68 -6.17 43.94
N SER A 293 -41.86 -5.81 44.92
CA SER A 293 -42.24 -4.90 46.00
C SER A 293 -42.25 -3.46 45.47
N ALA A 294 -43.33 -2.75 45.77
CA ALA A 294 -43.58 -1.37 45.39
C ALA A 294 -42.64 -0.38 46.13
N PRO A 295 -42.27 0.77 45.53
CA PRO A 295 -41.49 1.80 46.20
C PRO A 295 -42.36 2.64 47.16
N SER A 296 -41.94 2.72 48.41
CA SER A 296 -42.48 3.61 49.44
C SER A 296 -42.18 5.08 49.13
N ALA A 297 -43.20 5.93 49.24
CA ALA A 297 -43.14 7.37 49.02
C ALA A 297 -42.23 8.12 50.03
N PRO A 298 -41.64 9.27 49.65
CA PRO A 298 -40.84 10.09 50.54
C PRO A 298 -41.69 10.96 51.48
N PRO A 299 -41.24 11.24 52.72
CA PRO A 299 -41.97 12.09 53.65
C PRO A 299 -41.81 13.59 53.31
N THR A 300 -42.94 14.31 53.36
CA THR A 300 -43.06 15.76 53.20
C THR A 300 -42.48 16.54 54.41
N PRO A 301 -41.97 17.77 54.19
CA PRO A 301 -41.38 18.59 55.24
C PRO A 301 -42.45 19.32 56.07
N LYS A 302 -42.15 19.54 57.36
CA LYS A 302 -42.75 20.57 58.22
C LYS A 302 -41.63 21.42 58.80
#